data_AF-A0A3S0CZ78-F1
#
_entry.id   AF-A0A3S0CZ78-F1
#
_cell.length_a   1.000
_cell.length_b   1.000
_cell.length_c   1.000
_cell.angle_alpha   90.00
_cell.angle_beta   90.00
_cell.angle_gamma   90.00
#
_symmetry.space_group_name_H-M   'P 1'
#
loop_
_entity.id
_entity.type
_entity.pdbx_description
1 polymer ?
#
loop_
_entity_poly.entity_id
_entity_poly.type
_entity_poly.pdbx_seq_one_letter_code
_entity_poly.pdbx_strand_id
1 'polypeptide(L)' 'MKNPTKEKAEELLNKYRTHIRKADVYNHLVQEDEIYLAKQCTLVYLNDIISECDSFDFYDCRLRKNFWKGVKLEIEKL' A
#
# COMPACT_ATOMS: atom_id res chain seq x y z
N MET A 1 -2.98 -3.00 21.85
CA MET A 1 -1.92 -3.58 20.98
C MET A 1 -1.92 -2.83 19.67
N LYS A 2 -0.75 -2.42 19.16
CA LYS A 2 -0.60 -1.82 17.83
C LYS A 2 -0.93 -2.88 16.78
N ASN A 3 -1.77 -2.54 15.78
CA ASN A 3 -2.08 -3.45 14.69
C ASN A 3 -1.02 -3.28 13.59
N PRO A 4 -0.11 -4.24 13.40
CA PRO A 4 1.03 -4.09 12.48
C PRO A 4 0.59 -3.94 11.01
N THR A 5 -0.56 -4.50 10.61
CA THR A 5 -1.05 -4.32 9.24
C THR A 5 -1.56 -2.90 9.01
N LYS A 6 -2.18 -2.30 10.04
CA LYS A 6 -2.67 -0.92 9.99
C LYS A 6 -1.50 0.08 9.96
N GLU A 7 -0.52 -0.09 10.83
CA GLU A 7 0.67 0.77 10.84
C GLU A 7 1.41 0.73 9.49
N LYS A 8 1.53 -0.47 8.89
CA LYS A 8 2.17 -0.60 7.58
C LYS A 8 1.35 -0.02 6.43
N ALA A 9 0.02 -0.10 6.51
CA ALA A 9 -0.87 0.54 5.55
C ALA A 9 -0.70 2.08 5.57
N GLU A 10 -0.69 2.69 6.75
CA GLU A 10 -0.46 4.13 6.91
C GLU A 10 0.93 4.54 6.40
N GLU A 11 1.96 3.75 6.69
CA GLU A 11 3.33 3.98 6.19
C GLU A 11 3.38 4.01 4.65
N LEU A 12 2.79 3.00 4.00
CA LEU A 12 2.77 2.91 2.54
C LEU A 12 1.98 4.04 1.90
N LEU A 13 0.80 4.35 2.43
CA LEU A 13 -0.02 5.43 1.90
C LEU A 13 0.73 6.76 1.99
N ASN A 14 1.36 7.06 3.13
CA ASN A 14 2.15 8.27 3.32
C ASN A 14 3.37 8.34 2.40
N LYS A 15 4.01 7.20 2.11
CA LYS A 15 5.11 7.13 1.14
C LYS A 15 4.64 7.56 -0.25
N TYR A 16 3.52 7.02 -0.76
CA TYR A 16 3.01 7.39 -2.08
C TYR A 16 2.49 8.83 -2.14
N ARG A 17 1.80 9.29 -1.09
CA ARG A 17 1.42 10.72 -0.95
C ARG A 17 2.62 11.65 -1.11
N THR A 18 3.73 11.31 -0.47
CA THR A 18 4.99 12.07 -0.57
C THR A 18 5.53 12.07 -2.00
N HIS A 19 5.50 10.94 -2.70
CA HIS A 19 5.95 10.86 -4.10
C HIS A 19 5.06 11.66 -5.04
N ILE A 20 3.74 11.60 -4.86
CA ILE A 20 2.77 12.32 -5.69
C ILE A 20 2.93 13.83 -5.51
N ARG A 21 3.03 14.32 -4.27
CA ARG A 21 3.32 15.75 -3.98
C ARG A 21 4.61 16.24 -4.61
N LYS A 22 5.66 15.41 -4.62
CA LYS A 22 6.92 15.75 -5.28
C LYS A 22 6.79 15.81 -6.80
N ALA A 23 5.87 15.04 -7.39
CA ALA A 23 5.61 15.03 -8.82
C ALA A 23 4.68 16.18 -9.26
N ASP A 24 3.87 16.73 -8.36
CA ASP A 24 3.01 17.88 -8.63
C ASP A 24 3.79 19.21 -8.62
N VAL A 25 4.56 19.44 -9.68
CA VAL A 25 5.40 20.64 -9.85
C VAL A 25 4.57 21.92 -9.93
N TYR A 26 3.33 21.83 -10.40
CA TYR A 26 2.47 22.99 -10.67
C TYR A 26 1.41 23.23 -9.58
N ASN A 27 1.46 22.46 -8.48
CA ASN A 27 0.55 22.58 -7.34
C ASN A 27 -0.93 22.52 -7.74
N HIS A 28 -1.25 21.65 -8.71
CA HIS A 28 -2.62 21.43 -9.21
C HIS A 28 -3.32 20.26 -8.50
N LEU A 29 -2.59 19.51 -7.66
CA LEU A 29 -3.12 18.37 -6.96
C LEU A 29 -4.02 18.82 -5.80
N VAL A 30 -5.29 18.49 -5.88
CA VAL A 30 -6.21 18.60 -4.75
C VAL A 30 -6.01 17.42 -3.78
N GLN A 31 -6.35 17.64 -2.52
CA GLN A 31 -6.08 16.66 -1.46
C GLN A 31 -6.80 15.32 -1.68
N GLU A 32 -8.03 15.35 -2.21
CA GLU A 32 -8.81 14.16 -2.51
C GLU A 32 -8.13 13.31 -3.58
N ASP A 33 -7.62 13.94 -4.63
CA ASP A 33 -6.89 13.27 -5.71
C ASP A 33 -5.56 12.69 -5.20
N GLU A 34 -4.86 13.41 -4.32
CA GLU A 34 -3.64 12.89 -3.67
C GLU A 34 -3.91 11.58 -2.92
N ILE A 35 -4.98 11.54 -2.12
CA ILE A 35 -5.35 10.36 -1.33
C ILE A 35 -5.78 9.23 -2.25
N TYR A 36 -6.63 9.52 -3.24
CA TYR A 36 -7.09 8.52 -4.19
C TYR A 36 -5.93 7.90 -4.97
N LEU A 37 -5.05 8.73 -5.54
CA LEU A 37 -3.88 8.27 -6.29
C LEU A 37 -2.92 7.47 -5.40
N ALA A 38 -2.65 7.94 -4.18
CA ALA A 38 -1.79 7.22 -3.25
C ALA A 38 -2.37 5.84 -2.89
N LYS A 39 -3.68 5.75 -2.69
CA LYS A 39 -4.39 4.49 -2.46
C LYS A 39 -4.25 3.56 -3.66
N GLN A 40 -4.50 4.03 -4.88
CA GLN A 40 -4.36 3.20 -6.09
C GLN A 40 -2.93 2.70 -6.29
N CYS A 41 -1.91 3.57 -6.16
CA CYS A 41 -0.51 3.16 -6.26
C CYS A 41 -0.14 2.10 -5.21
N THR A 42 -0.64 2.27 -3.98
CA THR A 42 -0.39 1.30 -2.91
C THR A 42 -1.03 -0.05 -3.21
N LEU A 43 -2.27 -0.06 -3.72
CA LEU A 43 -2.99 -1.29 -4.06
C LEU A 43 -2.31 -2.06 -5.21
N VAL A 44 -1.82 -1.36 -6.24
CA VAL A 44 -1.05 -1.98 -7.33
C VAL A 44 0.21 -2.64 -6.77
N TYR A 45 1.01 -1.90 -5.98
CA TYR A 45 2.22 -2.44 -5.35
C TYR A 45 1.95 -3.68 -4.48
N LEU A 46 0.86 -3.67 -3.70
CA LEU A 46 0.50 -4.81 -2.86
C LEU A 46 0.05 -6.02 -3.70
N ASN A 47 -0.66 -5.81 -4.81
CA ASN A 47 -1.01 -6.90 -5.71
C ASN A 47 0.24 -7.56 -6.31
N ASP A 48 1.25 -6.77 -6.70
CA ASP A 48 2.51 -7.26 -7.24
C ASP A 48 3.24 -8.13 -6.21
N ILE A 49 3.40 -7.63 -4.97
CA ILE A 49 4.04 -8.40 -3.89
C ILE A 49 3.28 -9.70 -3.58
N ILE A 50 1.95 -9.64 -3.53
CA ILE A 50 1.13 -10.82 -3.24
C ILE A 50 1.27 -11.84 -4.38
N SER A 51 1.29 -11.38 -5.63
CA SER A 51 1.48 -12.24 -6.81
C SER A 51 2.88 -12.86 -6.84
N GLU A 52 3.92 -12.12 -6.45
CA GLU A 52 5.27 -12.66 -6.30
C GLU A 52 5.35 -13.74 -5.23
N CYS A 53 4.54 -13.66 -4.17
CA CYS A 53 4.47 -14.72 -3.17
C CYS A 53 3.80 -15.99 -3.70
N ASP A 54 2.98 -15.90 -4.75
CA ASP A 54 2.22 -17.03 -5.31
C ASP A 54 3.10 -17.98 -6.14
N SER A 55 4.26 -17.50 -6.60
CA SER A 55 5.23 -18.31 -7.34
C SER A 55 6.12 -19.19 -6.44
N PHE A 56 6.02 -19.07 -5.10
CA PHE A 56 6.86 -19.79 -4.13
C PHE A 56 6.03 -20.43 -3.01
N ASP A 57 6.00 -21.77 -2.93
CA ASP A 57 5.21 -22.52 -1.94
C ASP A 57 5.97 -22.84 -0.63
N PHE A 58 6.74 -21.89 -0.12
CA PHE A 58 7.43 -22.03 1.16
C PHE A 58 6.61 -21.46 2.32
N TYR A 59 6.76 -22.02 3.53
CA TYR A 59 6.03 -21.58 4.73
C TYR A 59 6.18 -20.07 5.01
N ASP A 60 7.39 -19.53 4.84
CA ASP A 60 7.66 -18.10 5.03
C ASP A 60 6.93 -17.21 4.01
N CYS A 61 6.80 -17.69 2.76
CA CYS A 61 6.02 -16.99 1.74
C CYS A 61 4.54 -16.93 2.11
N ARG A 62 3.97 -17.98 2.72
CA ARG A 62 2.57 -17.98 3.18
C ARG A 62 2.33 -16.98 4.31
N LEU A 63 3.21 -16.93 5.31
CA LEU A 63 3.12 -15.94 6.39
C LEU A 63 3.21 -14.50 5.85
N ARG A 64 4.20 -14.26 4.98
CA ARG A 64 4.40 -12.95 4.35
C ARG A 64 3.22 -12.55 3.47
N LYS A 65 2.66 -13.47 2.69
CA LYS A 65 1.45 -13.26 1.89
C LYS A 65 0.26 -12.87 2.74
N ASN A 66 0.01 -13.56 3.85
CA ASN A 66 -1.09 -13.25 4.76
C ASN A 66 -0.93 -11.87 5.40
N PHE A 67 0.29 -11.49 5.77
CA PHE A 67 0.58 -10.14 6.25
C PHE A 67 0.22 -9.08 5.20
N TRP A 68 0.69 -9.22 3.96
CA TRP A 68 0.40 -8.25 2.89
C TRP A 68 -1.08 -8.21 2.49
N LYS A 69 -1.78 -9.34 2.53
CA LYS A 69 -3.25 -9.36 2.39
C LYS A 69 -3.92 -8.55 3.49
N GLY A 70 -3.45 -8.68 4.73
CA GLY A 70 -3.93 -7.87 5.85
C GLY A 70 -3.69 -6.37 5.64
N VAL A 71 -2.50 -5.98 5.16
CA VAL A 71 -2.19 -4.58 4.82
C VAL A 71 -3.11 -4.06 3.71
N LYS A 72 -3.36 -4.86 2.66
CA LYS A 72 -4.26 -4.51 1.57
C LYS A 72 -5.69 -4.22 2.07
N LEU A 73 -6.22 -5.08 2.94
CA LEU A 73 -7.54 -4.87 3.54
C LEU A 73 -7.62 -3.58 4.37
N GLU A 74 -6.53 -3.19 5.04
CA GLU A 74 -6.50 -1.92 5.77
C GLU A 74 -6.48 -0.73 4.82
N ILE A 75 -5.73 -0.78 3.71
CA ILE A 75 -5.75 0.26 2.66
C ILE A 75 -7.12 0.40 2.00
N GLU A 76 -7.82 -0.71 1.76
CA GLU A 76 -9.15 -0.68 1.13
C GLU A 76 -10.19 0.06 1.99
N LYS A 77 -10.03 0.06 3.32
CA LYS A 77 -10.90 0.74 4.29
C LYS A 77 -10.61 2.24 4.47
N LEU A 78 -9.44 2.73 4.05
CA LEU A 78 -9.05 4.14 4.12
C LEU A 78 -9.68 4.95 2.98
#